data_AF-A0A8E0IRZ3-F1
#
_entry.id   AF-A0A8E0IRZ3-F1
#
_cell.length_a   1.000
_cell.length_b   1.000
_cell.length_c   1.000
_cell.angle_alpha   90.00
_cell.angle_beta   90.00
_cell.angle_gamma   90.00
#
_symmetry.space_group_name_H-M   'P 1'
#
loop_
_entity.id
_entity.type
_entity.pdbx_description
1 polymer ?
#
loop_
_entity_poly.entity_id
_entity_poly.type
_entity_poly.pdbx_seq_one_letter_code
_entity_poly.pdbx_strand_id
1 'polypeptide(L)'
;MTQFTTSQQAAITHDGHDVLISASAGSGKTTVLVERIIQKILKQHADITRMLIVTFTRAATAEMRTKIQTALKKALTERRHELSGEDRRHLANQIAMVNAAKISTLDAFSLQIVQTYYYVIDLDPGFRLLTDETERYMLQERVWDDLREQLYASDEAPAFEQLTANFSGDRDDSGLQDLMFELIRQAGATTDPKAYLEGLATPYAPEKWEATFSQQIWPRVKGQLLQIATSLTQASALANQLPNPIWYQQIQADLAPLQTLLETNAP
;
A
#
# COMPACT_ATOMS: atom_id res chain seq x y z
N MET A 1 -6.52 -20.56 35.60
CA MET A 1 -6.64 -20.80 34.14
C MET A 1 -7.17 -19.53 33.49
N THR A 2 -6.63 -19.12 32.35
CA THR A 2 -7.16 -17.98 31.59
C THR A 2 -8.52 -18.35 31.02
N GLN A 3 -9.57 -17.60 31.34
CA GLN A 3 -10.91 -17.88 30.84
C GLN A 3 -11.09 -17.17 29.49
N PHE A 4 -11.24 -17.95 28.42
CA PHE A 4 -11.50 -17.43 27.08
C PHE A 4 -13.00 -17.19 26.87
N THR A 5 -13.34 -16.12 26.15
CA THR A 5 -14.72 -15.90 25.71
C THR A 5 -15.12 -16.95 24.66
N THR A 6 -16.43 -17.13 24.42
CA THR A 6 -16.93 -18.07 23.41
C THR A 6 -16.30 -17.83 22.03
N SER A 7 -16.17 -16.56 21.61
CA SER A 7 -15.55 -16.20 20.33
C SER A 7 -14.04 -16.49 20.30
N GLN A 8 -13.33 -16.26 21.41
CA GLN A 8 -11.91 -16.60 21.52
C GLN A 8 -11.70 -18.11 21.50
N GLN A 9 -12.54 -18.87 22.20
CA GLN A 9 -12.51 -20.32 22.20
C GLN A 9 -12.76 -20.88 20.80
N ALA A 10 -13.76 -20.35 20.08
CA ALA A 10 -14.01 -20.69 18.68
C ALA A 10 -12.77 -20.41 17.81
N ALA A 11 -12.16 -19.22 17.95
CA ALA A 11 -10.93 -18.88 17.25
C ALA A 11 -9.74 -19.81 17.59
N ILE A 12 -9.72 -20.43 18.76
CA ILE A 12 -8.70 -21.41 19.17
C ILE A 12 -8.97 -22.79 18.56
N THR A 13 -10.23 -23.22 18.48
CA THR A 13 -10.60 -24.62 18.15
C THR A 13 -11.02 -24.86 16.71
N HIS A 14 -11.43 -23.83 15.96
CA HIS A 14 -11.85 -24.00 14.56
C HIS A 14 -10.71 -24.54 13.68
N ASP A 15 -11.00 -25.56 12.88
CA ASP A 15 -10.06 -26.21 11.96
C ASP A 15 -10.75 -26.64 10.66
N GLY A 16 -9.94 -26.92 9.62
CA GLY A 16 -10.41 -27.44 8.33
C GLY A 16 -10.85 -26.40 7.28
N HIS A 17 -10.71 -25.11 7.57
CA HIS A 17 -10.97 -23.99 6.66
C HIS A 17 -10.22 -22.73 7.11
N ASP A 18 -10.18 -21.73 6.23
CA ASP A 18 -9.59 -20.42 6.54
C ASP A 18 -10.44 -19.68 7.58
N VAL A 19 -9.75 -19.07 8.55
CA VAL A 19 -10.40 -18.36 9.67
C VAL A 19 -9.94 -16.91 9.68
N LEU A 20 -10.89 -15.98 9.49
CA LEU A 20 -10.67 -14.54 9.67
C LEU A 20 -11.17 -14.11 11.04
N ILE A 21 -10.27 -13.53 11.85
CA ILE A 21 -10.59 -13.04 13.19
C ILE A 21 -10.61 -11.51 13.18
N SER A 22 -11.80 -10.91 13.25
CA SER A 22 -11.95 -9.47 13.48
C SER A 22 -11.94 -9.18 14.98
N ALA A 23 -11.01 -8.33 15.43
CA ALA A 23 -10.79 -8.13 16.85
C ALA A 23 -10.20 -6.75 17.17
N SER A 24 -10.89 -5.98 18.03
CA SER A 24 -10.49 -4.63 18.47
C SER A 24 -9.15 -4.61 19.23
N ALA A 25 -8.57 -3.43 19.42
CA ALA A 25 -7.40 -3.29 20.31
C ALA A 25 -7.70 -3.85 21.71
N GLY A 26 -6.71 -4.47 22.36
CA GLY A 26 -6.87 -5.03 23.71
C GLY A 26 -7.67 -6.34 23.82
N SER A 27 -8.27 -6.86 22.75
CA SER A 27 -9.09 -8.10 22.75
C SER A 27 -8.31 -9.42 22.94
N GLY A 28 -7.00 -9.36 23.17
CA GLY A 28 -6.17 -10.55 23.40
C GLY A 28 -5.84 -11.36 22.14
N LYS A 29 -5.92 -10.78 20.93
CA LYS A 29 -5.58 -11.44 19.65
C LYS A 29 -4.33 -12.32 19.71
N THR A 30 -3.25 -11.78 20.24
CA THR A 30 -1.97 -12.51 20.35
C THR A 30 -2.09 -13.71 21.29
N THR A 31 -2.80 -13.56 22.41
CA THR A 31 -3.03 -14.66 23.37
C THR A 31 -3.85 -15.78 22.73
N VAL A 32 -4.89 -15.43 21.97
CA VAL A 32 -5.72 -16.38 21.22
C VAL A 32 -4.88 -17.15 20.19
N LEU A 33 -4.04 -16.43 19.44
CA LEU A 33 -3.17 -17.05 18.43
C LEU A 33 -2.13 -17.99 19.05
N VAL A 34 -1.51 -17.59 20.17
CA VAL A 34 -0.56 -18.42 20.92
C VAL A 34 -1.24 -19.68 21.45
N GLU A 35 -2.44 -19.54 22.04
CA GLU A 35 -3.20 -20.71 22.52
C GLU A 35 -3.59 -21.65 21.37
N ARG A 36 -4.00 -21.10 20.21
CA ARG A 36 -4.29 -21.90 19.01
C ARG A 36 -3.08 -22.74 18.58
N ILE A 37 -1.88 -22.16 18.59
CA ILE A 37 -0.63 -22.87 18.27
C ILE A 37 -0.37 -24.01 19.26
N ILE A 38 -0.48 -23.74 20.56
CA ILE A 38 -0.26 -24.73 21.61
C ILE A 38 -1.26 -25.87 21.50
N GLN A 39 -2.54 -25.57 21.24
CA GLN A 39 -3.58 -26.59 21.08
C GLN A 39 -3.32 -27.47 19.86
N LYS A 40 -2.82 -26.92 18.75
CA LYS A 40 -2.40 -27.73 17.59
C LYS A 40 -1.23 -28.65 17.93
N ILE A 41 -0.23 -28.15 18.65
CA ILE A 41 0.90 -28.97 19.11
C ILE A 41 0.42 -30.10 20.04
N LEU A 42 -0.43 -29.78 21.01
CA LEU A 42 -0.89 -30.75 22.02
C LEU A 42 -1.88 -31.78 21.49
N LYS A 43 -2.86 -31.37 20.69
CA LYS A 43 -3.97 -32.25 20.26
C LYS A 43 -3.70 -32.94 18.94
N GLN A 44 -2.89 -32.34 18.08
CA GLN A 44 -2.65 -32.81 16.71
C GLN A 44 -1.22 -33.28 16.51
N HIS A 45 -0.38 -33.29 17.57
CA HIS A 45 1.05 -33.56 17.50
C HIS A 45 1.77 -32.74 16.41
N ALA A 46 1.28 -31.51 16.18
CA ALA A 46 1.81 -30.66 15.13
C ALA A 46 3.24 -30.21 15.45
N ASP A 47 4.09 -30.20 14.43
CA ASP A 47 5.45 -29.70 14.52
C ASP A 47 5.47 -28.18 14.28
N ILE A 48 6.01 -27.42 15.23
CA ILE A 48 6.10 -25.97 15.15
C ILE A 48 6.93 -25.48 13.94
N THR A 49 7.86 -26.29 13.45
CA THR A 49 8.66 -25.97 12.26
C THR A 49 7.88 -26.07 10.96
N ARG A 50 6.72 -26.74 10.99
CA ARG A 50 5.77 -26.84 9.87
C ARG A 50 4.72 -25.72 9.88
N MET A 51 4.79 -24.80 10.84
CA MET A 51 3.91 -23.64 10.92
C MET A 51 4.61 -22.40 10.37
N LEU A 52 3.91 -21.64 9.53
CA LEU A 52 4.33 -20.30 9.12
C LEU A 52 3.57 -19.26 9.95
N ILE A 53 4.31 -18.48 10.75
CA ILE A 53 3.74 -17.43 11.60
C ILE A 53 4.36 -16.10 11.17
N VAL A 54 3.54 -15.27 10.51
CA VAL A 54 3.99 -13.99 9.96
C VAL A 54 3.49 -12.83 10.82
N THR A 55 4.37 -11.88 11.13
CA THR A 55 4.05 -10.65 11.87
C THR A 55 4.47 -9.40 11.09
N PHE A 56 3.94 -8.23 11.47
CA PHE A 56 4.27 -6.98 10.78
C PHE A 56 5.66 -6.45 11.14
N THR A 57 6.11 -6.61 12.39
CA THR A 57 7.39 -6.07 12.85
C THR A 57 8.30 -7.15 13.42
N ARG A 58 9.61 -6.92 13.37
CA ARG A 58 10.63 -7.79 14.00
C ARG A 58 10.45 -7.90 15.51
N ALA A 59 9.99 -6.82 16.16
CA ALA A 59 9.67 -6.82 17.58
C ALA A 59 8.50 -7.79 17.88
N ALA A 60 7.42 -7.74 17.07
CA ALA A 60 6.30 -8.66 17.20
C ALA A 60 6.71 -10.11 16.93
N THR A 61 7.65 -10.35 16.02
CA THR A 61 8.25 -11.69 15.80
C THR A 61 8.93 -12.20 17.07
N ALA A 62 9.80 -11.39 17.70
CA ALA A 62 10.52 -11.77 18.91
C ALA A 62 9.58 -11.98 20.11
N GLU A 63 8.59 -11.12 20.25
CA GLU A 63 7.54 -11.24 21.25
C GLU A 63 6.74 -12.53 21.07
N MET A 64 6.31 -12.83 19.83
CA MET A 64 5.57 -14.05 19.50
C MET A 64 6.38 -15.30 19.84
N ARG A 65 7.67 -15.33 19.47
CA ARG A 65 8.60 -16.43 19.79
C ARG A 65 8.67 -16.66 21.31
N THR A 66 8.86 -15.58 22.07
CA THR A 66 8.95 -15.63 23.54
C THR A 66 7.65 -16.13 24.17
N LYS A 67 6.50 -15.65 23.70
CA LYS A 67 5.18 -16.05 24.20
C LYS A 67 4.92 -17.54 23.95
N ILE A 68 5.19 -18.03 22.73
CA ILE A 68 5.03 -19.45 22.39
C ILE A 68 5.95 -20.31 23.25
N GLN A 69 7.24 -19.96 23.37
CA GLN A 69 8.18 -20.72 24.18
C GLN A 69 7.76 -20.79 25.65
N THR A 70 7.33 -19.66 26.21
CA THR A 70 6.86 -19.58 27.60
C THR A 70 5.62 -20.43 27.81
N ALA A 71 4.68 -20.37 26.88
CA ALA A 71 3.42 -21.08 27.00
C ALA A 71 3.57 -22.60 26.80
N LEU A 72 4.50 -23.05 25.94
CA LEU A 72 4.89 -24.46 25.85
C LEU A 72 5.54 -24.98 27.14
N LYS A 73 6.48 -24.21 27.73
CA LYS A 73 7.10 -24.55 29.02
C LYS A 73 6.06 -24.64 30.14
N LYS A 74 5.11 -23.69 30.15
CA LYS A 74 3.99 -23.67 31.09
C LYS A 74 3.11 -24.91 30.92
N ALA A 75 2.72 -25.26 29.69
CA ALA A 75 1.94 -26.45 29.40
C ALA A 75 2.64 -27.74 29.86
N LEU A 76 3.95 -27.85 29.61
CA LEU A 76 4.74 -29.01 30.05
C LEU A 76 4.80 -29.13 31.58
N THR A 77 4.86 -28.00 32.29
CA THR A 77 4.96 -27.97 33.77
C THR A 77 3.61 -28.21 34.42
N GLU A 78 2.58 -27.45 34.03
CA GLU A 78 1.26 -27.48 34.66
C GLU A 78 0.49 -28.76 34.32
N ARG A 79 0.63 -29.30 33.11
CA ARG A 79 -0.07 -30.52 32.67
C ARG A 79 0.79 -31.78 32.80
N ARG A 80 1.93 -31.72 33.50
CA ARG A 80 2.91 -32.81 33.56
C ARG A 80 2.31 -34.17 33.94
N HIS A 81 1.35 -34.16 34.87
CA HIS A 81 0.69 -35.36 35.38
C HIS A 81 -0.44 -35.87 34.46
N GLU A 82 -0.99 -35.01 33.61
CA GLU A 82 -2.05 -35.33 32.65
C GLU A 82 -1.47 -35.86 31.33
N LEU A 83 -0.23 -35.49 31.01
CA LEU A 83 0.44 -35.82 29.75
C LEU A 83 1.07 -37.23 29.78
N SER A 84 0.88 -37.97 28.68
CA SER A 84 1.58 -39.23 28.47
C SER A 84 3.10 -39.02 28.39
N GLY A 85 3.89 -40.10 28.52
CA GLY A 85 5.34 -40.02 28.35
C GLY A 85 5.75 -39.62 26.93
N GLU A 86 4.92 -39.93 25.93
CA GLU A 86 5.11 -39.49 24.55
C GLU A 86 4.83 -38.00 24.38
N ASP A 87 3.72 -37.50 24.89
CA ASP A 87 3.36 -36.08 24.80
C ASP A 87 4.41 -35.20 25.46
N ARG A 88 4.92 -35.63 26.63
CA ARG A 88 6.01 -34.92 27.32
C ARG A 88 7.27 -34.80 26.47
N ARG A 89 7.66 -35.89 25.78
CA ARG A 89 8.81 -35.88 24.85
C ARG A 89 8.54 -34.99 23.64
N HIS A 90 7.32 -35.07 23.08
CA HIS A 90 6.91 -34.22 21.97
C HIS A 90 7.00 -32.73 22.35
N LEU A 91 6.37 -32.32 23.46
CA LEU A 91 6.46 -30.93 23.97
C LEU A 91 7.90 -30.48 24.21
N ALA A 92 8.73 -31.31 24.85
CA ALA A 92 10.13 -30.98 25.09
C ALA A 92 10.89 -30.73 23.78
N ASN A 93 10.65 -31.57 22.76
CA ASN A 93 11.20 -31.37 21.42
C ASN A 93 10.68 -30.06 20.80
N GLN A 94 9.37 -29.79 20.86
CA GLN A 94 8.80 -28.55 20.32
C GLN A 94 9.38 -27.30 20.98
N ILE A 95 9.63 -27.32 22.30
CA ILE A 95 10.29 -26.22 23.02
C ILE A 95 11.70 -25.95 22.46
N ALA A 96 12.46 -27.01 22.16
CA ALA A 96 13.80 -26.88 21.58
C ALA A 96 13.75 -26.33 20.14
N MET A 97 12.69 -26.64 19.39
CA MET A 97 12.53 -26.24 17.99
C MET A 97 11.93 -24.84 17.79
N VAL A 98 11.47 -24.14 18.85
CA VAL A 98 10.90 -22.78 18.74
C VAL A 98 11.83 -21.79 18.01
N ASN A 99 13.14 -21.92 18.22
CA ASN A 99 14.12 -21.05 17.55
C ASN A 99 14.24 -21.33 16.04
N ALA A 100 14.01 -22.57 15.63
CA ALA A 100 14.03 -23.00 14.22
C ALA A 100 12.66 -22.82 13.53
N ALA A 101 11.60 -22.49 14.27
CA ALA A 101 10.27 -22.26 13.72
C ALA A 101 10.23 -21.04 12.80
N LYS A 102 9.39 -21.11 11.76
CA LYS A 102 9.18 -20.02 10.78
C LYS A 102 8.29 -18.92 11.36
N ILE A 103 8.83 -18.23 12.36
CA ILE A 103 8.26 -17.03 12.98
C ILE A 103 9.08 -15.85 12.48
N SER A 104 8.52 -15.06 11.56
CA SER A 104 9.23 -13.96 10.90
C SER A 104 8.29 -12.83 10.48
N THR A 105 8.86 -11.76 9.97
CA THR A 105 8.10 -10.79 9.18
C THR A 105 7.89 -11.30 7.75
N LEU A 106 6.98 -10.66 7.00
CA LEU A 106 6.68 -11.07 5.63
C LEU A 106 7.88 -10.88 4.70
N ASP A 107 8.58 -9.74 4.81
CA ASP A 107 9.82 -9.45 4.07
C ASP A 107 10.91 -10.48 4.34
N ALA A 108 11.12 -10.87 5.60
CA ALA A 108 12.10 -11.88 5.96
C ALA A 108 11.75 -13.27 5.42
N PHE A 109 10.46 -13.62 5.40
CA PHE A 109 9.99 -14.87 4.80
C PHE A 109 10.17 -14.86 3.27
N SER A 110 9.79 -13.77 2.60
CA SER A 110 9.99 -13.60 1.16
C SER A 110 11.47 -13.66 0.79
N LEU A 111 12.35 -13.05 1.58
CA LEU A 111 13.79 -13.15 1.38
C LEU A 111 14.27 -14.61 1.45
N GLN A 112 13.79 -15.38 2.43
CA GLN A 112 14.14 -16.80 2.54
C GLN A 112 13.69 -17.59 1.30
N ILE A 113 12.52 -17.29 0.74
CA ILE A 113 12.04 -17.91 -0.51
C ILE A 113 13.00 -17.58 -1.66
N VAL A 114 13.32 -16.30 -1.85
CA VAL A 114 14.23 -15.86 -2.93
C VAL A 114 15.61 -16.50 -2.76
N GLN A 115 16.16 -16.56 -1.55
CA GLN A 115 17.44 -17.22 -1.28
C GLN A 115 17.42 -18.74 -1.52
N THR A 116 16.27 -19.39 -1.34
CA THR A 116 16.14 -20.83 -1.55
C THR A 116 15.95 -21.18 -3.02
N TYR A 117 15.25 -20.32 -3.77
CA TYR A 117 14.80 -20.56 -5.13
C TYR A 117 15.33 -19.52 -6.14
N TYR A 118 16.49 -18.92 -5.88
CA TYR A 118 17.08 -17.86 -6.71
C TYR A 118 17.20 -18.26 -8.20
N TYR A 119 17.48 -19.54 -8.44
CA TYR A 119 17.65 -20.11 -9.78
C TYR A 119 16.37 -20.13 -10.61
N VAL A 120 15.18 -20.02 -9.99
CA VAL A 120 13.89 -20.00 -10.70
C VAL A 120 13.69 -18.68 -11.45
N ILE A 121 14.28 -17.60 -10.94
CA ILE A 121 14.14 -16.24 -11.46
C ILE A 121 15.45 -15.69 -12.06
N ASP A 122 16.42 -16.58 -12.32
CA ASP A 122 17.76 -16.24 -12.84
C ASP A 122 18.49 -15.16 -12.00
N LEU A 123 18.35 -15.24 -10.68
CA LEU A 123 19.01 -14.32 -9.75
C LEU A 123 20.33 -14.91 -9.24
N ASP A 124 21.39 -14.12 -9.17
CA ASP A 124 22.67 -14.54 -8.60
C ASP A 124 22.52 -14.92 -7.11
N PRO A 125 23.04 -16.08 -6.64
CA PRO A 125 22.92 -16.49 -5.23
C PRO A 125 23.63 -15.56 -4.24
N GLY A 126 24.63 -14.80 -4.70
CA GLY A 126 25.36 -13.78 -3.95
C GLY A 126 24.68 -12.42 -3.94
N PHE A 127 23.40 -12.32 -4.34
CA PHE A 127 22.68 -11.06 -4.30
C PHE A 127 22.69 -10.43 -2.91
N ARG A 128 22.78 -9.10 -2.88
CA ARG A 128 22.68 -8.31 -1.67
C ARG A 128 21.40 -7.50 -1.69
N LEU A 129 20.68 -7.52 -0.58
CA LEU A 129 19.56 -6.60 -0.39
C LEU A 129 20.08 -5.16 -0.26
N LEU A 130 19.53 -4.30 -1.09
CA LEU A 130 19.82 -2.87 -1.07
C LEU A 130 18.99 -2.19 0.02
N THR A 131 19.59 -1.99 1.20
CA THR A 131 18.92 -1.40 2.36
C THR A 131 19.23 0.07 2.58
N ASP A 132 20.31 0.57 1.99
CA ASP A 132 20.70 1.97 2.08
C ASP A 132 19.91 2.80 1.07
N GLU A 133 19.14 3.76 1.56
CA GLU A 133 18.28 4.60 0.72
C GLU A 133 19.08 5.51 -0.21
N THR A 134 20.26 5.96 0.23
CA THR A 134 21.16 6.81 -0.56
C THR A 134 21.77 5.99 -1.70
N GLU A 135 22.23 4.78 -1.40
CA GLU A 135 22.77 3.85 -2.41
C GLU A 135 21.70 3.53 -3.47
N ARG A 136 20.46 3.26 -3.03
CA ARG A 136 19.31 3.06 -3.92
C ARG A 136 19.04 4.28 -4.79
N TYR A 137 18.99 5.47 -4.20
CA TYR A 137 18.73 6.70 -4.93
C TYR A 137 19.82 6.98 -5.97
N MET A 138 21.10 6.85 -5.59
CA MET A 138 22.23 7.04 -6.51
C MET A 138 22.20 6.06 -7.69
N LEU A 139 21.74 4.83 -7.49
CA LEU A 139 21.56 3.87 -8.57
C LEU A 139 20.40 4.26 -9.49
N GLN A 140 19.29 4.72 -8.93
CA GLN A 140 18.13 5.19 -9.70
C GLN A 140 18.48 6.42 -10.54
N GLU A 141 19.19 7.38 -9.94
CA GLU A 141 19.67 8.61 -10.61
C GLU A 141 20.59 8.27 -11.78
N ARG A 142 21.58 7.39 -11.59
CA ARG A 142 22.46 6.97 -12.68
C ARG A 142 21.70 6.35 -13.85
N VAL A 143 20.77 5.42 -13.57
CA VAL A 143 19.97 4.77 -14.62
C VAL A 143 19.07 5.78 -15.33
N TRP A 144 18.54 6.74 -14.59
CA TRP A 144 17.71 7.80 -15.14
C TRP A 144 18.49 8.75 -16.03
N ASP A 145 19.69 9.16 -15.62
CA ASP A 145 20.57 10.01 -16.42
C ASP A 145 21.00 9.31 -17.72
N ASP A 146 21.42 8.04 -17.64
CA ASP A 146 21.79 7.24 -18.81
C ASP A 146 20.60 7.10 -19.79
N LEU A 147 19.39 6.86 -19.27
CA LEU A 147 18.17 6.76 -20.08
C LEU A 147 17.82 8.09 -20.75
N ARG A 148 17.90 9.19 -20.01
CA ARG A 148 17.65 10.54 -20.54
C ARG A 148 18.60 10.87 -21.69
N GLU A 149 19.89 10.61 -21.50
CA GLU A 149 20.90 10.86 -22.53
C GLU A 149 20.59 10.04 -23.80
N GLN A 150 20.22 8.77 -23.65
CA GLN A 150 19.80 7.92 -24.77
C GLN A 150 18.55 8.46 -25.47
N LEU A 151 17.53 8.91 -24.73
CA LEU A 151 16.30 9.44 -25.31
C LEU A 151 16.56 10.74 -26.10
N TYR A 152 17.36 11.65 -25.55
CA TYR A 152 17.77 12.88 -26.26
C TYR A 152 18.63 12.62 -27.50
N ALA A 153 19.38 11.51 -27.53
CA ALA A 153 20.19 11.11 -28.69
C ALA A 153 19.43 10.27 -29.72
N SER A 154 18.17 9.90 -29.44
CA SER A 154 17.35 9.03 -30.29
C SER A 154 16.38 9.80 -31.19
N ASP A 155 15.72 9.08 -32.10
CA ASP A 155 14.64 9.65 -32.93
C ASP A 155 13.41 10.07 -32.08
N GLU A 156 13.33 9.67 -30.81
CA GLU A 156 12.27 10.05 -29.86
C GLU A 156 12.52 11.42 -29.19
N ALA A 157 13.68 12.04 -29.42
CA ALA A 157 14.06 13.29 -28.77
C ALA A 157 12.99 14.39 -28.84
N PRO A 158 12.30 14.64 -29.98
CA PRO A 158 11.25 15.67 -30.02
C PRO A 158 10.07 15.39 -29.10
N ALA A 159 9.67 14.12 -28.94
CA ALA A 159 8.60 13.73 -28.04
C ALA A 159 9.05 13.81 -26.58
N PHE A 160 10.29 13.43 -26.31
CA PHE A 160 10.87 13.51 -24.97
C PHE A 160 11.10 14.96 -24.52
N GLU A 161 11.50 15.86 -25.42
CA GLU A 161 11.60 17.31 -25.16
C GLU A 161 10.23 17.90 -24.77
N GLN A 162 9.17 17.53 -25.48
CA GLN A 162 7.80 17.96 -25.13
C GLN A 162 7.39 17.41 -23.76
N LEU A 163 7.71 16.15 -23.46
CA LEU A 163 7.45 15.57 -22.15
C LEU A 163 8.18 16.34 -21.05
N THR A 164 9.48 16.60 -21.23
CA THR A 164 10.28 17.38 -20.28
C THR A 164 9.70 18.76 -20.09
N ALA A 165 9.37 19.49 -21.16
CA ALA A 165 8.78 20.83 -21.08
C ALA A 165 7.44 20.86 -20.31
N ASN A 166 6.63 19.81 -20.41
CA ASN A 166 5.35 19.71 -19.70
C ASN A 166 5.51 19.50 -18.19
N PHE A 167 6.66 18.98 -17.74
CA PHE A 167 6.89 18.57 -16.35
C PHE A 167 8.12 19.24 -15.69
N SER A 168 8.88 20.06 -16.43
CA SER A 168 9.93 20.93 -15.90
C SER A 168 9.30 22.14 -15.21
N GLY A 169 9.82 22.52 -14.04
CA GLY A 169 9.41 23.75 -13.35
C GLY A 169 10.11 24.98 -13.93
N ASP A 170 9.66 26.18 -13.57
CA ASP A 170 10.24 27.48 -14.03
C ASP A 170 11.75 27.65 -13.72
N ARG A 171 12.35 26.77 -12.90
CA ARG A 171 13.70 26.96 -12.33
C ARG A 171 14.62 25.74 -12.39
N ASP A 172 14.11 24.54 -12.70
CA ASP A 172 14.91 23.31 -12.73
C ASP A 172 14.21 22.19 -13.51
N ASP A 173 15.02 21.34 -14.15
CA ASP A 173 14.61 20.17 -14.93
C ASP A 173 14.30 18.94 -14.04
N SER A 174 14.41 19.08 -12.72
CA SER A 174 14.16 17.99 -11.74
C SER A 174 12.70 17.56 -11.64
N GLY A 175 11.74 18.37 -12.08
CA GLY A 175 10.31 18.05 -11.95
C GLY A 175 9.91 16.74 -12.66
N LEU A 176 10.48 16.47 -13.84
CA LEU A 176 10.24 15.20 -14.54
C LEU A 176 10.89 14.02 -13.81
N GLN A 177 12.09 14.19 -13.26
CA GLN A 177 12.79 13.15 -12.50
C GLN A 177 11.99 12.71 -11.28
N ASP A 178 11.54 13.67 -10.47
CA ASP A 178 10.73 13.41 -9.29
C ASP A 178 9.43 12.68 -9.65
N LEU A 179 8.78 13.11 -10.73
CA LEU A 179 7.57 12.45 -11.24
C LEU A 179 7.86 11.00 -11.66
N MET A 180 8.97 10.75 -12.36
CA MET A 180 9.35 9.40 -12.79
C MET A 180 9.66 8.47 -11.62
N PHE A 181 10.37 8.96 -10.60
CA PHE A 181 10.67 8.18 -9.41
C PHE A 181 9.41 7.88 -8.60
N GLU A 182 8.51 8.85 -8.48
CA GLU A 182 7.22 8.65 -7.83
C GLU A 182 6.35 7.65 -8.61
N LEU A 183 6.32 7.74 -9.94
CA LEU A 183 5.58 6.83 -10.81
C LEU A 183 6.05 5.38 -10.66
N ILE A 184 7.37 5.15 -10.70
CA ILE A 184 7.96 3.81 -10.50
C ILE A 184 7.70 3.30 -9.08
N ARG A 185 7.76 4.18 -8.07
CA ARG A 185 7.44 3.83 -6.68
C ARG A 185 5.99 3.37 -6.54
N GLN A 186 5.04 4.07 -7.17
CA GLN A 186 3.63 3.69 -7.16
C GLN A 186 3.37 2.40 -7.93
N ALA A 187 3.95 2.27 -9.13
CA ALA A 187 3.84 1.05 -9.93
C ALA A 187 4.36 -0.18 -9.16
N GLY A 188 5.51 -0.05 -8.49
CA GLY A 188 6.13 -1.12 -7.69
C GLY A 188 5.32 -1.56 -6.46
N ALA A 189 4.32 -0.79 -6.05
CA ALA A 189 3.40 -1.16 -4.97
C ALA A 189 2.19 -2.00 -5.46
N THR A 190 2.07 -2.23 -6.78
CA THR A 190 0.98 -3.00 -7.39
C THR A 190 1.38 -4.46 -7.62
N THR A 191 0.41 -5.31 -7.92
CA THR A 191 0.65 -6.73 -8.25
C THR A 191 1.26 -6.93 -9.63
N ASP A 192 1.01 -6.00 -10.56
CA ASP A 192 1.58 -6.00 -11.91
C ASP A 192 1.95 -4.55 -12.30
N PRO A 193 3.19 -4.13 -12.00
CA PRO A 193 3.65 -2.77 -12.29
C PRO A 193 3.55 -2.39 -13.76
N LYS A 194 3.75 -3.34 -14.68
CA LYS A 194 3.74 -3.06 -16.12
C LYS A 194 2.32 -2.82 -16.61
N ALA A 195 1.38 -3.70 -16.25
CA ALA A 195 -0.03 -3.51 -16.59
C ALA A 195 -0.61 -2.23 -15.96
N TYR A 196 -0.16 -1.88 -14.75
CA TYR A 196 -0.51 -0.60 -14.13
C TYR A 196 -0.07 0.58 -14.99
N LEU A 197 1.21 0.65 -15.40
CA LEU A 197 1.75 1.74 -16.22
C LEU A 197 1.06 1.82 -17.59
N GLU A 198 0.88 0.69 -18.28
CA GLU A 198 0.18 0.63 -19.56
C GLU A 198 -1.29 1.09 -19.45
N GLY A 199 -1.91 0.85 -18.29
CA GLY A 199 -3.28 1.26 -17.99
C GLY A 199 -3.45 2.76 -17.75
N LEU A 200 -2.40 3.50 -17.36
CA LEU A 200 -2.51 4.91 -16.94
C LEU A 200 -3.00 5.84 -18.04
N ALA A 201 -2.67 5.56 -19.30
CA ALA A 201 -3.12 6.37 -20.44
C ALA A 201 -4.59 6.10 -20.81
N THR A 202 -5.17 4.98 -20.36
CA THR A 202 -6.50 4.53 -20.78
C THR A 202 -7.63 5.54 -20.53
N PRO A 203 -7.68 6.25 -19.40
CA PRO A 203 -8.70 7.29 -19.17
C PRO A 203 -8.56 8.51 -20.08
N TYR A 204 -7.39 8.74 -20.67
CA TYR A 204 -7.09 9.89 -21.53
C TYR A 204 -7.35 9.61 -23.02
N ALA A 205 -7.86 8.42 -23.36
CA ALA A 205 -8.26 8.11 -24.73
C ALA A 205 -9.33 9.11 -25.23
N PRO A 206 -9.28 9.57 -26.49
CA PRO A 206 -10.20 10.59 -27.01
C PRO A 206 -11.68 10.22 -26.81
N GLU A 207 -12.04 8.96 -27.06
CA GLU A 207 -13.38 8.40 -26.82
C GLU A 207 -13.85 8.43 -25.35
N LYS A 208 -12.96 8.70 -24.38
CA LYS A 208 -13.28 8.82 -22.95
C LYS A 208 -13.11 10.25 -22.42
N TRP A 209 -12.75 11.20 -23.27
CA TRP A 209 -12.43 12.58 -22.88
C TRP A 209 -13.60 13.27 -22.18
N GLU A 210 -14.84 13.10 -22.66
CA GLU A 210 -16.04 13.65 -22.01
C GLU A 210 -16.23 13.11 -20.59
N ALA A 211 -16.05 11.80 -20.39
CA ALA A 211 -16.12 11.19 -19.06
C ALA A 211 -15.00 11.69 -18.13
N THR A 212 -13.78 11.82 -18.65
CA THR A 212 -12.64 12.34 -17.88
C THR A 212 -12.82 13.81 -17.51
N PHE A 213 -13.30 14.62 -18.44
CA PHE A 213 -13.61 16.03 -18.18
C PHE A 213 -14.71 16.14 -17.12
N SER A 214 -15.87 15.51 -17.31
CA SER A 214 -17.01 15.58 -16.39
C SER A 214 -16.72 15.03 -14.99
N GLN A 215 -15.94 13.95 -14.87
CA GLN A 215 -15.70 13.29 -13.58
C GLN A 215 -14.48 13.81 -12.82
N GLN A 216 -13.42 14.24 -13.52
CA GLN A 216 -12.15 14.59 -12.88
C GLN A 216 -11.82 16.08 -12.94
N ILE A 217 -12.12 16.74 -14.06
CA ILE A 217 -11.75 18.14 -14.30
C ILE A 217 -12.87 19.08 -13.86
N TRP A 218 -14.09 18.84 -14.33
CA TRP A 218 -15.26 19.66 -14.07
C TRP A 218 -15.54 19.87 -12.59
N PRO A 219 -15.46 18.88 -11.68
CA PRO A 219 -15.70 19.13 -10.25
C PRO A 219 -14.67 20.09 -9.63
N ARG A 220 -13.43 20.08 -10.12
CA ARG A 220 -12.36 20.96 -9.64
C ARG A 220 -12.54 22.39 -10.14
N VAL A 221 -12.92 22.56 -11.41
CA VAL A 221 -13.11 23.87 -12.05
C VAL A 221 -14.46 24.50 -11.69
N LYS A 222 -15.53 23.70 -11.62
CA LYS A 222 -16.90 24.15 -11.28
C LYS A 222 -16.95 24.91 -9.96
N GLY A 223 -16.19 24.45 -8.95
CA GLY A 223 -16.09 25.16 -7.67
C GLY A 223 -15.58 26.59 -7.81
N GLN A 224 -14.53 26.79 -8.61
CA GLN A 224 -13.98 28.11 -8.90
C GLN A 224 -14.94 28.96 -9.74
N LEU A 225 -15.56 28.37 -10.76
CA LEU A 225 -16.56 29.05 -11.61
C LEU A 225 -17.79 29.50 -10.81
N LEU A 226 -18.27 28.69 -9.86
CA LEU A 226 -19.36 29.07 -8.95
C LEU A 226 -18.99 30.25 -8.06
N GLN A 227 -17.74 30.30 -7.58
CA GLN A 227 -17.24 31.44 -6.80
C GLN A 227 -17.19 32.71 -7.66
N ILE A 228 -16.64 32.62 -8.88
CA ILE A 228 -16.60 33.74 -9.83
C ILE A 228 -18.01 34.23 -10.15
N ALA A 229 -18.95 33.33 -10.42
CA ALA A 229 -20.35 33.68 -10.71
C ALA A 229 -21.01 34.40 -9.52
N THR A 230 -20.73 33.96 -8.30
CA THR A 230 -21.22 34.60 -7.07
C THR A 230 -20.65 36.01 -6.93
N SER A 231 -19.34 36.18 -7.14
CA SER A 231 -18.68 37.49 -7.10
C SER A 231 -19.19 38.45 -8.18
N LEU A 232 -19.38 37.97 -9.41
CA LEU A 232 -19.96 38.77 -10.51
C LEU A 232 -21.42 39.15 -10.23
N THR A 233 -22.21 38.27 -9.61
CA THR A 233 -23.59 38.58 -9.20
C THR A 233 -23.62 39.70 -8.16
N GLN A 234 -22.73 39.66 -7.16
CA GLN A 234 -22.58 40.73 -6.17
C GLN A 234 -22.11 42.04 -6.81
N ALA A 235 -21.12 41.98 -7.70
CA ALA A 235 -20.63 43.14 -8.43
C ALA A 235 -21.71 43.77 -9.31
N SER A 236 -22.54 42.95 -9.96
CA SER A 236 -23.67 43.41 -10.77
C SER A 236 -24.71 44.16 -9.92
N ALA A 237 -25.03 43.65 -8.73
CA ALA A 237 -25.96 44.32 -7.80
C ALA A 237 -25.46 45.70 -7.35
N LEU A 238 -24.14 45.85 -7.12
CA LEU A 238 -23.51 47.13 -6.82
C LEU A 238 -23.48 48.06 -8.04
N ALA A 239 -23.13 47.54 -9.22
CA ALA A 239 -23.07 48.32 -10.45
C ALA A 239 -24.45 48.86 -10.88
N ASN A 240 -25.53 48.13 -10.58
CA ASN A 240 -26.90 48.57 -10.82
C ASN A 240 -27.32 49.79 -9.98
N GLN A 241 -26.59 50.10 -8.91
CA GLN A 241 -26.81 51.30 -8.08
C GLN A 241 -26.08 52.53 -8.62
N LEU A 242 -25.21 52.36 -9.62
CA LEU A 242 -24.43 53.46 -10.20
C LEU A 242 -25.22 54.17 -11.32
N PRO A 243 -25.00 55.48 -11.53
CA PRO A 243 -25.70 56.24 -12.57
C PRO A 243 -25.35 55.81 -14.01
N ASN A 244 -24.20 55.17 -14.19
CA ASN A 244 -23.70 54.74 -15.50
C ASN A 244 -23.93 53.23 -15.69
N PRO A 245 -24.78 52.81 -16.64
CA PRO A 245 -25.14 51.41 -16.83
C PRO A 245 -24.06 50.58 -17.54
N ILE A 246 -23.01 51.20 -18.10
CA ILE A 246 -21.98 50.50 -18.90
C ILE A 246 -21.38 49.34 -18.10
N TRP A 247 -21.03 49.56 -16.83
CA TRP A 247 -20.44 48.52 -15.98
C TRP A 247 -21.44 47.42 -15.61
N TYR A 248 -22.70 47.77 -15.39
CA TYR A 248 -23.75 46.78 -15.15
C TYR A 248 -23.95 45.88 -16.39
N GLN A 249 -24.01 46.47 -17.58
CA GLN A 249 -24.17 45.75 -18.85
C GLN A 249 -22.98 44.83 -19.14
N GLN A 250 -21.75 45.29 -18.88
CA GLN A 250 -20.55 44.49 -19.11
C GLN A 250 -20.46 43.30 -18.15
N ILE A 251 -20.75 43.50 -16.86
CA ILE A 251 -20.79 42.40 -15.88
C ILE A 251 -21.88 41.38 -16.24
N GLN A 252 -23.05 41.84 -16.71
CA GLN A 252 -24.13 40.96 -17.17
C GLN A 252 -23.74 40.17 -18.42
N ALA A 253 -22.99 40.77 -19.34
CA ALA A 253 -22.48 40.09 -20.54
C ALA A 253 -21.50 38.95 -20.21
N ASP A 254 -20.69 39.09 -19.14
CA ASP A 254 -19.77 38.05 -18.68
C ASP A 254 -20.48 36.99 -17.80
N LEU A 255 -21.47 37.42 -17.01
CA LEU A 255 -22.20 36.54 -16.09
C LEU A 255 -23.14 35.57 -16.81
N ALA A 256 -23.82 36.02 -17.87
CA ALA A 256 -24.81 35.19 -18.57
C ALA A 256 -24.23 33.90 -19.19
N PRO A 257 -23.12 33.93 -19.96
CA PRO A 257 -22.48 32.72 -20.47
C PRO A 257 -21.99 31.78 -19.36
N LEU A 258 -21.48 32.36 -18.27
CA LEU A 258 -20.99 31.60 -17.11
C LEU A 258 -22.13 30.87 -16.38
N GLN A 259 -23.27 31.53 -16.19
CA GLN A 259 -24.46 30.91 -15.60
C GLN A 259 -25.01 29.80 -16.50
N THR A 260 -25.10 30.03 -17.81
CA THR A 260 -25.51 28.99 -18.77
C THR A 260 -24.59 27.77 -18.68
N LEU A 261 -23.27 27.98 -18.67
CA LEU A 261 -22.28 26.90 -18.54
C LEU A 261 -22.46 26.07 -17.26
N LEU A 262 -22.73 26.75 -16.13
CA LEU A 262 -22.95 26.11 -14.82
C LEU A 262 -24.28 25.35 -14.72
N GLU A 263 -25.32 25.83 -15.41
CA GLU A 263 -26.65 25.20 -15.47
C GLU A 263 -26.67 23.97 -16.38
N THR A 264 -25.98 24.04 -17.52
CA THR A 264 -25.92 22.91 -18.46
C THR A 264 -25.10 21.72 -17.96
N ASN A 265 -24.42 21.83 -16.80
CA ASN A 265 -23.48 20.82 -16.29
C ASN A 265 -22.56 20.35 -17.44
N ALA A 266 -21.68 21.23 -17.94
CA ALA A 266 -20.73 21.00 -19.05
C ALA A 266 -20.46 19.49 -19.32
N PRO A 267 -20.53 19.07 -20.61
CA PRO A 267 -20.88 17.70 -21.03
C PRO A 267 -20.37 16.58 -20.13
#